data_AF-A0A0C2FKT5-F1
#
_entry.id   AF-A0A0C2FKT5-F1
#
_cell.length_a   1.000
_cell.length_b   1.000
_cell.length_c   1.000
_cell.angle_alpha   90.00
_cell.angle_beta   90.00
_cell.angle_gamma   90.00
#
_symmetry.space_group_name_H-M   'P 1'
#
loop_
_entity.id
_entity.type
_entity.pdbx_description
1 polymer ?
#
loop_
_entity_poly.entity_id
_entity_poly.type
_entity_poly.pdbx_seq_one_letter_code
_entity_poly.pdbx_strand_id
1 'polypeptide(L)'
;IQADSDAPLLKELGLNGPRAYLIDRVLDLVKEHSDRWKSWILEAIHEDVEISCKVPNDCHPLKLFRVWVDVAAPPKQVMNRIMRERSVWDTSVVNWRTIDVLHAPDTDLHQYVLNDTVGHPTRDCFVARLVHSTLID
;
A
#
# COMPACT_ATOMS: atom_id res chain seq x y z
N ILE A 1 -24.36 9.26 -15.92
CA ILE A 1 -23.30 8.59 -16.71
C ILE A 1 -22.75 7.52 -15.79
N GLN A 2 -23.23 6.29 -15.98
CA GLN A 2 -22.80 5.14 -15.20
C GLN A 2 -21.42 4.77 -15.76
N ALA A 3 -20.38 4.92 -14.97
CA ALA A 3 -19.07 4.43 -15.35
C ALA A 3 -19.20 2.90 -15.40
N ASP A 4 -19.23 2.34 -16.61
CA ASP A 4 -18.98 0.92 -16.81
C ASP A 4 -17.57 0.68 -16.27
N SER A 5 -17.54 0.16 -15.05
CA SER A 5 -16.32 -0.31 -14.42
C SER A 5 -15.99 -1.64 -15.08
N ASP A 6 -15.29 -1.57 -16.21
CA ASP A 6 -14.61 -2.71 -16.86
C ASP A 6 -13.55 -3.36 -15.96
N ALA A 7 -13.38 -2.88 -14.72
CA ALA A 7 -12.55 -3.53 -13.73
C ALA A 7 -13.23 -4.85 -13.30
N PRO A 8 -12.59 -6.01 -13.51
CA PRO A 8 -13.14 -7.30 -13.12
C PRO A 8 -13.44 -7.31 -11.62
N LEU A 9 -14.55 -7.96 -11.25
CA LEU A 9 -14.88 -8.12 -9.83
C LEU A 9 -13.77 -8.94 -9.16
N LEU A 10 -13.48 -8.68 -7.88
CA LEU A 10 -12.42 -9.42 -7.15
C LEU A 10 -12.60 -10.95 -7.24
N LYS A 11 -13.85 -11.43 -7.29
CA LYS A 11 -14.19 -12.85 -7.50
C LYS A 11 -13.84 -13.39 -8.90
N GLU A 12 -13.85 -12.55 -9.93
CA GLU A 12 -13.54 -12.89 -11.33
C GLU A 12 -12.02 -13.00 -11.56
N LEU A 13 -11.23 -12.39 -10.67
CA LEU A 13 -9.78 -12.58 -10.61
C LEU A 13 -9.36 -13.89 -9.92
N GLY A 14 -10.31 -14.80 -9.63
CA GLY A 14 -10.04 -16.07 -8.95
C GLY A 14 -9.67 -15.91 -7.48
N LEU A 15 -9.98 -14.76 -6.87
CA LEU A 15 -9.61 -14.46 -5.50
C LEU A 15 -10.69 -14.96 -4.53
N ASN A 16 -10.29 -15.59 -3.44
CA ASN A 16 -11.18 -16.09 -2.38
C ASN A 16 -11.74 -14.96 -1.48
N GLY A 17 -12.03 -13.80 -2.08
CA GLY A 17 -12.50 -12.58 -1.42
C GLY A 17 -11.40 -11.56 -1.13
N PRO A 18 -11.78 -10.33 -0.73
CA PRO A 18 -10.85 -9.21 -0.54
C PRO A 18 -9.75 -9.48 0.49
N ARG A 19 -10.08 -10.18 1.58
CA ARG A 19 -9.09 -10.50 2.63
C ARG A 19 -8.07 -11.54 2.15
N ALA A 20 -8.51 -12.56 1.41
CA ALA A 20 -7.60 -13.55 0.84
C ALA A 20 -6.62 -12.89 -0.13
N TYR A 21 -7.11 -11.99 -0.99
CA TYR A 21 -6.23 -11.19 -1.85
C TYR A 21 -5.17 -10.39 -1.07
N LEU A 22 -5.55 -9.74 0.02
CA LEU A 22 -4.59 -9.01 0.86
C LEU A 22 -3.54 -9.94 1.48
N ILE A 23 -3.94 -11.13 1.93
CA ILE A 23 -3.01 -12.15 2.45
C ILE A 23 -2.04 -12.58 1.34
N ASP A 24 -2.55 -12.94 0.17
CA ASP A 24 -1.72 -13.37 -0.96
C ASP A 24 -0.70 -12.28 -1.35
N ARG A 25 -1.12 -11.01 -1.34
CA ARG A 25 -0.21 -9.87 -1.58
C ARG A 25 0.86 -9.71 -0.51
N VAL A 26 0.53 -9.93 0.77
CA VAL A 26 1.54 -9.93 1.84
C VAL A 26 2.53 -11.08 1.67
N LEU A 27 2.05 -12.27 1.32
CA LEU A 27 2.92 -13.43 1.05
C LEU A 27 3.84 -13.20 -0.16
N ASP A 28 3.33 -12.58 -1.22
CA ASP A 28 4.14 -12.18 -2.38
C ASP A 28 5.25 -11.20 -1.98
N LEU A 29 4.95 -10.21 -1.13
CA LEU A 29 5.97 -9.26 -0.62
C LEU A 29 7.06 -9.96 0.22
N VAL A 30 6.68 -10.92 1.07
CA VAL A 30 7.63 -11.72 1.87
C VAL A 30 8.54 -12.57 0.97
N LYS A 31 7.98 -13.15 -0.09
CA LYS A 31 8.74 -13.91 -1.09
C LYS A 31 9.72 -13.00 -1.84
N GLU A 32 9.28 -11.83 -2.29
CA GLU A 32 10.14 -10.88 -2.99
C GLU A 32 11.30 -10.37 -2.11
N HIS A 33 11.04 -10.13 -0.83
CA HIS A 33 12.08 -9.82 0.15
C HIS A 33 13.09 -10.97 0.29
N SER A 34 12.62 -12.21 0.39
CA SER A 34 13.48 -13.41 0.50
C SER A 34 14.37 -13.60 -0.72
N ASP A 35 13.86 -13.26 -1.90
CA ASP A 35 14.62 -13.27 -3.15
C ASP A 35 15.52 -12.05 -3.34
N ARG A 36 15.61 -11.15 -2.34
CA ARG A 36 16.39 -9.90 -2.35
C ARG A 36 16.03 -8.99 -3.51
N TRP A 37 14.75 -8.94 -3.86
CA TRP A 37 14.23 -7.98 -4.84
C TRP A 37 14.86 -8.08 -6.25
N LYS A 38 15.35 -9.26 -6.65
CA LYS A 38 16.07 -9.47 -7.94
C LYS A 38 15.35 -8.99 -9.21
N SER A 39 14.02 -8.95 -9.20
CA SER A 39 13.20 -8.50 -10.34
C SER A 39 12.97 -6.99 -10.37
N TRP A 40 13.43 -6.26 -9.35
CA TRP A 40 13.29 -4.82 -9.24
C TRP A 40 14.53 -4.10 -9.80
N ILE A 41 14.33 -3.01 -10.51
CA ILE A 41 15.36 -2.18 -11.13
C ILE A 41 15.52 -0.91 -10.28
N LEU A 42 16.73 -0.63 -9.80
CA LEU A 42 17.04 0.62 -9.10
C LEU A 42 16.93 1.79 -10.08
N GLU A 43 16.09 2.78 -9.77
CA GLU A 43 15.84 3.96 -10.59
C GLU A 43 16.58 5.19 -10.04
N ALA A 44 16.60 5.38 -8.72
CA ALA A 44 17.25 6.54 -8.09
C ALA A 44 17.63 6.26 -6.63
N ILE A 45 18.55 7.08 -6.10
CA ILE A 45 18.84 7.22 -4.68
C ILE A 45 18.77 8.71 -4.33
N HIS A 46 18.01 9.06 -3.29
CA HIS A 46 17.86 10.44 -2.82
C HIS A 46 17.90 10.48 -1.30
N GLU A 47 18.88 11.17 -0.70
CA GLU A 47 19.01 11.28 0.77
C GLU A 47 18.88 9.92 1.49
N ASP A 48 19.66 8.93 1.06
CA ASP A 48 19.66 7.54 1.55
C ASP A 48 18.34 6.75 1.33
N VAL A 49 17.41 7.32 0.55
CA VAL A 49 16.20 6.64 0.09
C VAL A 49 16.47 5.98 -1.26
N GLU A 50 16.42 4.66 -1.32
CA GLU A 50 16.48 3.92 -2.58
C GLU A 50 15.09 3.81 -3.22
N ILE A 51 14.99 4.11 -4.51
CA ILE A 51 13.76 4.00 -5.30
C ILE A 51 14.00 2.97 -6.40
N SER A 52 13.21 1.90 -6.41
CA SER A 52 13.25 0.86 -7.43
C SER A 52 11.88 0.69 -8.09
N CYS A 53 11.83 0.21 -9.33
CA CYS A 53 10.59 -0.13 -10.00
C CYS A 53 10.61 -1.54 -10.61
N LYS A 54 9.42 -2.09 -10.89
CA LYS A 54 9.26 -3.27 -11.74
C LYS A 54 8.02 -3.09 -12.61
N VAL A 55 8.07 -3.66 -13.82
CA VAL A 55 6.91 -3.73 -14.72
C VAL A 55 6.29 -5.12 -14.53
N PRO A 56 5.08 -5.22 -13.96
CA PRO A 56 4.40 -6.51 -13.83
C PRO A 56 4.03 -7.08 -15.20
N ASN A 57 3.94 -8.40 -15.29
CA ASN A 57 3.38 -9.07 -16.46
C ASN A 57 1.87 -9.31 -16.28
N ASP A 58 1.12 -8.24 -16.00
CA ASP A 58 -0.32 -8.31 -15.67
C ASP A 58 -1.22 -7.54 -16.64
N CYS A 59 -0.69 -7.20 -17.83
CA CYS A 59 -1.36 -6.41 -18.87
C CYS A 59 -1.74 -4.97 -18.47
N HIS A 60 -1.37 -4.48 -17.28
CA HIS A 60 -1.61 -3.10 -16.88
C HIS A 60 -0.39 -2.22 -17.21
N PRO A 61 -0.59 -0.96 -17.62
CA PRO A 61 0.51 -0.06 -17.97
C PRO A 61 1.27 0.49 -16.74
N LEU A 62 0.80 0.20 -15.53
CA LEU A 62 1.36 0.75 -14.30
C LEU A 62 2.60 -0.01 -13.86
N LYS A 63 3.66 0.74 -13.55
CA LYS A 63 4.82 0.22 -12.83
C LYS A 63 4.48 0.04 -11.35
N LEU A 64 5.05 -0.97 -10.73
CA LEU A 64 5.15 -1.04 -9.27
C LEU A 64 6.42 -0.34 -8.82
N PHE A 65 6.32 0.42 -7.73
CA PHE A 65 7.43 1.14 -7.12
C PHE A 65 7.71 0.59 -5.73
N ARG A 66 8.99 0.53 -5.37
CA ARG A 66 9.51 0.17 -4.06
C ARG A 66 10.39 1.32 -3.59
N VAL A 67 10.18 1.73 -2.35
CA VAL A 67 11.01 2.72 -1.67
C VAL A 67 11.61 2.04 -0.45
N TRP A 68 12.93 2.17 -0.28
CA TRP A 68 13.67 1.57 0.83
C TRP A 68 14.47 2.64 1.56
N VAL A 69 14.37 2.65 2.89
CA VAL A 69 15.10 3.56 3.78
C VAL A 69 15.25 2.90 5.15
N ASP A 70 16.38 3.12 5.80
CA ASP A 70 16.62 2.64 7.16
C ASP A 70 16.04 3.62 8.18
N VAL A 71 15.25 3.10 9.12
CA VAL A 71 14.61 3.91 10.18
C VAL A 71 15.12 3.47 11.54
N ALA A 72 15.67 4.41 12.31
CA ALA A 72 16.19 4.20 13.65
C ALA A 72 15.06 4.09 14.71
N ALA A 73 14.13 3.14 14.53
CA ALA A 73 13.05 2.89 15.46
C ALA A 73 12.61 1.41 15.42
N PRO A 74 12.05 0.86 16.51
CA PRO A 74 11.49 -0.48 16.50
C PRO A 74 10.38 -0.63 15.45
N PRO A 75 10.29 -1.77 14.74
CA PRO A 75 9.32 -1.93 13.65
C PRO A 75 7.86 -1.69 14.03
N LYS A 76 7.45 -2.08 15.26
CA LYS A 76 6.11 -1.79 15.80
C LYS A 76 5.82 -0.29 15.91
N GLN A 77 6.83 0.52 16.25
CA GLN A 77 6.68 1.98 16.31
C GLN A 77 6.54 2.58 14.91
N VAL A 78 7.34 2.10 13.95
CA VAL A 78 7.24 2.51 12.54
C VAL A 78 5.86 2.16 11.96
N MET A 79 5.38 0.94 12.21
CA MET A 79 4.05 0.51 11.78
C MET A 79 2.95 1.39 12.37
N ASN A 80 3.00 1.68 13.68
CA ASN A 80 2.03 2.57 14.31
C ASN A 80 2.08 3.98 13.73
N ARG A 81 3.27 4.54 13.51
CA ARG A 81 3.46 5.87 12.88
C ARG A 81 2.79 5.91 11.50
N ILE A 82 3.02 4.91 10.66
CA ILE A 82 2.44 4.82 9.31
C ILE A 82 0.90 4.69 9.39
N MET A 83 0.41 3.81 10.26
CA MET A 83 -0.99 3.39 10.25
C MET A 83 -1.94 4.32 10.99
N ARG A 84 -1.45 5.00 12.03
CA ARG A 84 -2.26 5.76 13.01
C ARG A 84 -1.88 7.23 13.12
N GLU A 85 -0.78 7.67 12.51
CA GLU A 85 -0.28 9.03 12.67
C GLU A 85 0.01 9.67 11.31
N ARG A 86 -0.80 9.37 10.29
CA ARG A 86 -0.57 9.81 8.91
C ARG A 86 -0.44 11.33 8.76
N SER A 87 -1.26 12.10 9.47
CA SER A 87 -1.18 13.57 9.47
C SER A 87 0.13 14.13 10.02
N VAL A 88 0.95 13.31 10.70
CA VAL A 88 2.25 13.75 11.24
C VAL A 88 3.34 13.71 10.16
N TRP A 89 3.27 12.79 9.20
CA TRP A 89 4.32 12.57 8.21
C TRP A 89 3.89 12.84 6.76
N ASP A 90 2.59 12.97 6.49
CA ASP A 90 2.05 13.28 5.17
C ASP A 90 1.35 14.64 5.20
N THR A 91 2.06 15.71 4.84
CA THR A 91 1.53 17.08 4.86
C THR A 91 0.45 17.33 3.81
N SER A 92 0.30 16.41 2.85
CA SER A 92 -0.72 16.51 1.81
C SER A 92 -2.08 15.94 2.22
N VAL A 93 -2.12 15.20 3.34
CA VAL A 93 -3.35 14.62 3.88
C VAL A 93 -4.13 15.69 4.62
N VAL A 94 -5.33 15.99 4.12
CA VAL A 94 -6.24 16.96 4.74
C VAL A 94 -7.26 16.32 5.68
N ASN A 95 -7.57 15.04 5.47
CA ASN A 95 -8.46 14.28 6.36
C ASN A 95 -8.15 12.78 6.27
N TRP A 96 -8.38 12.03 7.35
CA TRP A 96 -8.20 10.58 7.39
C TRP A 96 -9.06 9.95 8.50
N ARG A 97 -9.52 8.71 8.28
CA ARG A 97 -10.28 7.95 9.29
C ARG A 97 -10.30 6.45 8.99
N THR A 98 -10.40 5.65 10.05
CA THR A 98 -10.90 4.27 9.93
C THR A 98 -12.41 4.33 9.70
N ILE A 99 -12.87 3.73 8.59
CA ILE A 99 -14.29 3.64 8.26
C ILE A 99 -14.93 2.45 8.99
N ASP A 100 -14.26 1.29 8.94
CA ASP A 100 -14.77 0.05 9.51
C ASP A 100 -13.62 -0.92 9.86
N VAL A 101 -13.87 -1.85 10.78
CA VAL A 101 -12.95 -2.94 11.16
C VAL A 101 -13.53 -4.25 10.64
N LEU A 102 -13.04 -4.67 9.47
CA LEU A 102 -13.59 -5.83 8.75
C LEU A 102 -13.25 -7.16 9.43
N HIS A 103 -12.03 -7.30 9.96
CA HIS A 103 -11.60 -8.49 10.68
C HIS A 103 -10.57 -8.09 11.73
N ALA A 104 -11.01 -7.95 12.98
CA ALA A 104 -10.09 -7.61 14.06
C ALA A 104 -9.11 -8.77 14.35
N PRO A 105 -7.84 -8.48 14.65
CA PRO A 105 -7.23 -7.16 14.79
C PRO A 105 -6.51 -6.65 13.53
N ASP A 106 -6.49 -7.43 12.43
CA ASP A 106 -5.53 -7.23 11.34
C ASP A 106 -6.09 -6.53 10.10
N THR A 107 -7.41 -6.46 9.93
CA THR A 107 -8.02 -5.96 8.69
C THR A 107 -9.00 -4.83 8.94
N ASP A 108 -8.75 -3.67 8.31
CA ASP A 108 -9.63 -2.50 8.38
C ASP A 108 -9.88 -1.84 7.02
N LEU A 109 -10.95 -1.07 6.94
CA LEU A 109 -11.25 -0.17 5.81
C LEU A 109 -10.91 1.26 6.23
N HIS A 110 -10.10 1.93 5.43
CA HIS A 110 -9.56 3.23 5.77
C HIS A 110 -9.76 4.24 4.65
N GLN A 111 -10.08 5.48 5.03
CA GLN A 111 -10.20 6.61 4.12
C GLN A 111 -9.10 7.63 4.39
N TYR A 112 -8.56 8.22 3.33
CA TYR A 112 -7.77 9.43 3.45
C TYR A 112 -8.00 10.33 2.23
N VAL A 113 -7.96 11.64 2.46
CA VAL A 113 -8.15 12.67 1.44
C VAL A 113 -6.84 13.40 1.23
N LEU A 114 -6.36 13.42 -0.02
CA LEU A 114 -5.13 14.09 -0.44
C LEU A 114 -5.43 15.40 -1.17
N ASN A 115 -4.60 16.41 -0.89
CA ASN A 115 -4.52 17.65 -1.65
C ASN A 115 -3.04 17.95 -1.97
N ASP A 116 -2.48 17.19 -2.91
CA ASP A 116 -1.04 17.13 -3.14
C ASP A 116 -0.58 17.71 -4.48
N THR A 117 -1.50 17.98 -5.41
CA THR A 117 -1.16 18.43 -6.76
C THR A 117 -1.89 19.73 -7.10
N VAL A 118 -1.13 20.81 -7.26
CA VAL A 118 -1.67 22.13 -7.62
C VAL A 118 -2.49 22.05 -8.91
N GLY A 119 -3.68 22.63 -8.89
CA GLY A 119 -4.59 22.65 -10.04
C GLY A 119 -5.35 21.35 -10.29
N HIS A 120 -5.15 20.31 -9.49
CA HIS A 120 -5.91 19.06 -9.59
C HIS A 120 -6.96 18.96 -8.47
N PRO A 121 -8.06 18.24 -8.70
CA PRO A 121 -9.03 17.94 -7.65
C PRO A 121 -8.39 17.16 -6.49
N THR A 122 -8.92 17.36 -5.29
CA THR A 122 -8.58 16.52 -4.13
C THR A 122 -8.92 15.06 -4.40
N ARG A 123 -8.04 14.14 -3.97
CA ARG A 123 -8.23 12.70 -4.18
C ARG A 123 -8.80 12.07 -2.91
N ASP A 124 -9.96 11.45 -3.02
CA ASP A 124 -10.59 10.69 -1.94
C ASP A 124 -10.27 9.20 -2.10
N CYS A 125 -9.46 8.66 -1.20
CA CYS A 125 -8.91 7.32 -1.32
C CYS A 125 -9.49 6.38 -0.26
N PHE A 126 -10.02 5.25 -0.71
CA PHE A 126 -10.53 4.16 0.13
C PHE A 126 -9.63 2.95 -0.04
N VAL A 127 -9.09 2.44 1.07
CA VAL A 127 -8.17 1.30 1.06
C VAL A 127 -8.55 0.27 2.11
N ALA A 128 -8.60 -1.00 1.70
CA ALA A 128 -8.59 -2.10 2.64
C ALA A 128 -7.14 -2.38 3.04
N ARG A 129 -6.87 -2.46 4.34
CA ARG A 129 -5.51 -2.66 4.89
C ARG A 129 -5.48 -3.98 5.65
N LEU A 130 -4.37 -4.71 5.49
CA LEU A 130 -4.05 -5.89 6.30
C LEU A 130 -2.74 -5.63 7.04
N VAL A 131 -2.74 -5.81 8.36
CA VAL A 131 -1.62 -5.54 9.26
C VAL A 131 -1.21 -6.84 9.93
N HIS A 132 -0.06 -7.37 9.53
CA HIS A 132 0.45 -8.61 10.12
C HIS A 132 1.56 -8.30 11.12
N SER A 133 1.21 -8.19 12.40
CA SER A 133 2.14 -7.82 13.46
C SER A 133 3.18 -8.89 13.80
N THR A 134 2.94 -10.17 13.47
CA THR A 134 3.82 -11.30 13.82
C THR A 134 4.89 -11.61 12.76
N LEU A 135 4.94 -10.88 11.65
CA LEU A 135 6.04 -10.95 10.67
C LEU A 135 7.16 -9.94 10.97
N ILE A 136 7.08 -9.28 12.12
CA ILE A 136 7.84 -8.07 12.45
C ILE A 136 8.73 -8.26 13.70
N ASP A 137 8.71 -9.47 14.29
CA ASP A 137 9.58 -9.88 15.39
C ASP A 137 10.72 -10.80 14.91
#